data_AF-A0A930KC90-F1
#
_entry.id   AF-A0A930KC90-F1
#
_cell.length_a   1.000
_cell.length_b   1.000
_cell.length_c   1.000
_cell.angle_alpha   90.00
_cell.angle_beta   90.00
_cell.angle_gamma   90.00
#
_symmetry.space_group_name_H-M   'P 1'
#
loop_
_entity.id
_entity.type
_entity.pdbx_description
1 polymer ?
#
loop_
_entity_poly.entity_id
_entity_poly.type
_entity_poly.pdbx_seq_one_letter_code
_entity_poly.pdbx_strand_id
1 'polypeptide(L)'
;MATRLKIKTSEGDIIIRLYDETPKHRDNFLKLAKEGYYNGTLFHRVIKDFMIQGGDPNSKNAPKGKVLGTGGPDYTIPAEFIYPQLFHKRGALSAARTGDEVNPERASSGSQFYIVWGKIYKSAELKQLERQMGIQQEQDVFNQLAKQHHDEIMNLRRNRDHVGLQTLQDKLIEETKEKCKSQAKPTFTPEQNEAYTTLGGTPFLDNQYTVFGEVEEGLDIVGRIQNCQTDCNDRPSEDVRIETIEVL
;
A
#
# COMPACT_ATOMS: atom_id res chain seq x y z
N MET A 1 11.96 12.13 20.30
CA MET A 1 12.44 12.96 19.18
C MET A 1 12.04 12.22 17.91
N ALA A 2 11.55 12.91 16.88
CA ALA A 2 11.20 12.26 15.63
C ALA A 2 12.44 11.60 15.00
N THR A 3 12.32 10.35 14.57
CA THR A 3 13.42 9.63 13.92
C THR A 3 13.51 10.05 12.46
N ARG A 4 14.62 10.65 12.06
CA ARG A 4 14.87 11.12 10.70
C ARG A 4 16.00 10.34 10.03
N LEU A 5 15.85 10.09 8.75
CA LEU A 5 16.89 9.46 7.93
C LEU A 5 17.05 10.22 6.62
N LYS A 6 18.29 10.27 6.12
CA LYS A 6 18.62 10.76 4.79
C LYS A 6 18.86 9.58 3.86
N ILE A 7 18.08 9.48 2.80
CA ILE A 7 18.30 8.57 1.68
C ILE A 7 19.13 9.31 0.64
N LYS A 8 20.42 8.96 0.51
CA LYS A 8 21.27 9.48 -0.57
C LYS A 8 21.04 8.67 -1.83
N THR A 9 20.72 9.33 -2.92
CA THR A 9 20.48 8.66 -4.21
C THR A 9 21.32 9.27 -5.31
N SER A 10 21.49 8.56 -6.42
CA SER A 10 22.14 9.09 -7.62
C SER A 10 21.45 10.33 -8.20
N GLU A 11 20.20 10.59 -7.82
CA GLU A 11 19.40 11.75 -8.26
C GLU A 11 19.39 12.89 -7.24
N GLY A 12 19.92 12.68 -6.03
CA GLY A 12 19.93 13.63 -4.92
C GLY A 12 19.45 13.05 -3.59
N ASP A 13 19.43 13.89 -2.56
CA ASP A 13 19.09 13.51 -1.18
C ASP A 13 17.58 13.63 -0.91
N ILE A 14 17.02 12.63 -0.22
CA ILE A 14 15.64 12.66 0.31
C ILE A 14 15.72 12.53 1.83
N ILE A 15 15.10 13.45 2.56
CA ILE A 15 14.97 13.36 4.02
C ILE A 15 13.59 12.82 4.37
N ILE A 16 13.56 11.73 5.13
CA ILE A 16 12.34 11.10 5.61
C ILE A 16 12.24 11.18 7.13
N ARG A 17 11.01 11.27 7.62
CA ARG A 17 10.64 11.07 9.02
C ARG A 17 9.90 9.75 9.17
N LEU A 18 10.28 8.95 10.16
CA LEU A 18 9.55 7.75 10.54
C LEU A 18 8.53 8.06 11.65
N TYR A 19 7.42 7.34 11.63
CA TYR A 19 6.31 7.49 12.57
C TYR A 19 6.45 6.59 13.80
N ASP A 20 6.07 7.10 14.96
CA ASP A 20 6.16 6.35 16.23
C ASP A 20 4.99 5.38 16.41
N GLU A 21 3.89 5.61 15.67
CA GLU A 21 2.67 4.82 15.63
C GLU A 21 2.86 3.47 14.92
N THR A 22 3.97 3.28 14.20
CA THR A 22 4.33 2.04 13.48
C THR A 22 5.70 1.52 13.94
N PRO A 23 5.84 1.17 15.23
CA PRO A 23 7.14 0.89 15.83
C PRO A 23 7.85 -0.30 15.18
N LYS A 24 7.14 -1.35 14.73
CA LYS A 24 7.78 -2.51 14.10
C LYS A 24 8.44 -2.12 12.79
N HIS A 25 7.76 -1.33 11.96
CA HIS A 25 8.31 -0.87 10.69
C HIS A 25 9.42 0.16 10.90
N ARG A 26 9.22 1.13 11.80
CA ARG A 26 10.21 2.14 12.16
C ARG A 26 11.52 1.48 12.62
N ASP A 27 11.43 0.60 13.60
CA ASP A 27 12.61 0.00 14.23
C ASP A 27 13.34 -0.94 13.27
N ASN A 28 12.60 -1.70 12.44
CA ASN A 28 13.18 -2.52 11.40
C ASN A 28 13.88 -1.68 10.32
N PHE A 29 13.24 -0.62 9.81
CA PHE A 29 13.84 0.25 8.80
C PHE A 29 15.12 0.91 9.32
N LEU A 30 15.09 1.39 10.56
CA LEU A 30 16.25 1.97 11.24
C LEU A 30 17.39 0.96 11.42
N LYS A 31 17.07 -0.28 11.81
CA LYS A 31 18.05 -1.37 11.93
C LYS A 31 18.73 -1.64 10.59
N LEU A 32 17.96 -1.87 9.53
CA LEU A 32 18.47 -2.18 8.19
C LEU A 32 19.29 -1.02 7.61
N ALA A 33 18.89 0.23 7.85
CA ALA A 33 19.68 1.39 7.47
C ALA A 33 21.05 1.44 8.17
N LYS A 34 21.09 1.23 9.50
CA LYS A 34 22.34 1.20 10.29
C LYS A 34 23.28 0.06 9.88
N GLU A 35 22.73 -1.07 9.44
CA GLU A 35 23.48 -2.21 8.93
C GLU A 35 23.98 -2.01 7.49
N GLY A 36 23.62 -0.90 6.83
CA GLY A 36 23.97 -0.64 5.43
C GLY A 36 23.23 -1.58 4.45
N TYR A 37 22.12 -2.19 4.88
CA TYR A 37 21.38 -3.16 4.08
C TYR A 37 20.93 -2.57 2.74
N TYR A 38 20.49 -1.31 2.76
CA TYR A 38 20.00 -0.59 1.59
C TYR A 38 21.11 -0.07 0.66
N ASN A 39 22.38 -0.06 1.11
CA ASN A 39 23.47 0.52 0.34
C ASN A 39 23.64 -0.23 -0.99
N GLY A 40 23.59 0.54 -2.07
CA GLY A 40 23.67 0.06 -3.44
C GLY A 40 22.37 -0.54 -3.99
N THR A 41 21.28 -0.63 -3.22
CA THR A 41 19.98 -1.08 -3.76
C THR A 41 19.43 -0.05 -4.75
N LEU A 42 18.45 -0.45 -5.54
CA LEU A 42 17.85 0.38 -6.59
C LEU A 42 16.41 0.73 -6.23
N PHE A 43 15.94 1.88 -6.69
CA PHE A 43 14.52 2.07 -6.99
C PHE A 43 14.19 1.25 -8.24
N HIS A 44 13.86 -0.02 -8.04
CA HIS A 44 13.77 -1.02 -9.10
C HIS A 44 12.42 -1.04 -9.81
N ARG A 45 11.42 -0.34 -9.26
CA ARG A 45 10.09 -0.21 -9.85
C ARG A 45 9.56 1.20 -9.65
N VAL A 46 9.27 1.90 -10.74
CA VAL A 46 8.87 3.29 -10.78
C VAL A 46 7.66 3.42 -11.69
N ILE A 47 6.55 3.90 -11.15
CA ILE A 47 5.32 4.07 -11.92
C ILE A 47 4.87 5.51 -11.81
N LYS A 48 4.83 6.18 -12.97
CA LYS A 48 4.40 7.57 -13.07
C LYS A 48 3.01 7.76 -12.48
N ASP A 49 2.83 8.85 -11.73
CA ASP A 49 1.58 9.19 -11.04
C ASP A 49 1.12 8.14 -10.00
N PHE A 50 2.03 7.26 -9.57
CA PHE A 50 1.74 6.24 -8.56
C PHE A 50 2.80 6.21 -7.45
N MET A 51 3.98 5.62 -7.66
CA MET A 51 4.99 5.46 -6.60
C MET A 51 6.39 5.14 -7.15
N ILE A 52 7.40 5.26 -6.28
CA ILE A 52 8.75 4.75 -6.49
C ILE A 52 9.07 3.69 -5.43
N GLN A 53 9.45 2.48 -5.84
CA GLN A 53 9.66 1.33 -4.95
C GLN A 53 11.12 0.88 -4.96
N GLY A 54 11.66 0.63 -3.76
CA GLY A 54 13.03 0.24 -3.50
C GLY A 54 13.16 -0.79 -2.38
N GLY A 55 14.39 -1.02 -1.92
CA GLY A 55 14.67 -1.90 -0.77
C GLY A 55 14.80 -3.39 -1.10
N ASP A 56 14.89 -3.77 -2.37
CA ASP A 56 15.19 -5.16 -2.78
C ASP A 56 16.72 -5.40 -2.78
N PRO A 57 17.27 -6.29 -1.93
CA PRO A 57 18.70 -6.61 -1.91
C PRO A 57 19.20 -7.23 -3.23
N ASN A 58 18.34 -7.91 -3.98
CA ASN A 58 18.70 -8.55 -5.25
C ASN A 58 19.03 -7.52 -6.34
N SER A 59 18.64 -6.26 -6.16
CA SER A 59 18.85 -5.21 -7.14
C SER A 59 20.28 -4.68 -7.17
N LYS A 60 21.10 -4.89 -6.13
CA LYS A 60 22.39 -4.21 -5.94
C LYS A 60 23.33 -4.32 -7.16
N ASN A 61 23.39 -5.51 -7.74
CA ASN A 61 24.23 -5.84 -8.89
C ASN A 61 23.40 -6.50 -10.01
N ALA A 62 22.11 -6.18 -10.08
CA ALA A 62 21.22 -6.80 -11.05
C ALA A 62 21.55 -6.31 -12.47
N PRO A 63 21.74 -7.21 -13.45
CA PRO A 63 21.91 -6.78 -14.84
C PRO A 63 20.66 -6.03 -15.33
N LYS A 64 20.83 -5.15 -16.33
CA LYS A 64 19.73 -4.42 -16.96
C LYS A 64 18.66 -5.41 -17.44
N GLY A 65 17.38 -5.06 -17.24
CA GLY A 65 16.23 -5.88 -17.62
C GLY A 65 15.93 -7.10 -16.73
N LYS A 66 16.75 -7.38 -15.70
CA LYS A 66 16.40 -8.40 -14.70
C LYS A 66 15.15 -7.97 -13.93
N VAL A 67 14.18 -8.87 -13.84
CA VAL A 67 12.98 -8.72 -13.00
C VAL A 67 13.38 -8.74 -11.53
N LEU A 68 12.88 -7.76 -10.78
CA LEU A 68 13.19 -7.50 -9.36
C LEU A 68 11.88 -7.38 -8.56
N GLY A 69 11.99 -7.23 -7.24
CA GLY A 69 10.85 -7.12 -6.33
C GLY A 69 10.54 -8.40 -5.56
N THR A 70 11.34 -9.47 -5.72
CA THR A 70 11.16 -10.73 -5.00
C THR A 70 12.19 -10.96 -3.90
N GLY A 71 13.17 -10.06 -3.73
CA GLY A 71 14.13 -10.17 -2.64
C GLY A 71 13.64 -9.55 -1.34
N GLY A 72 14.43 -9.75 -0.30
CA GLY A 72 14.18 -9.27 1.05
C GLY A 72 14.91 -10.15 2.05
N PRO A 73 14.86 -9.81 3.35
CA PRO A 73 15.31 -10.73 4.39
C PRO A 73 14.35 -11.92 4.51
N ASP A 74 14.75 -12.93 5.28
CA ASP A 74 13.99 -14.17 5.52
C ASP A 74 12.80 -14.02 6.47
N TYR A 75 12.27 -12.79 6.60
CA TYR A 75 11.15 -12.47 7.47
C TYR A 75 10.23 -11.40 6.87
N THR A 76 9.00 -11.38 7.37
CA THR A 76 7.99 -10.35 7.10
C THR A 76 7.69 -9.56 8.39
N ILE A 77 7.08 -8.38 8.25
CA ILE A 77 6.66 -7.55 9.37
C ILE A 77 5.14 -7.60 9.48
N PRO A 78 4.55 -7.92 10.63
CA PRO A 78 3.10 -7.85 10.80
C PRO A 78 2.56 -6.46 10.45
N ALA A 79 1.41 -6.41 9.77
CA ALA A 79 0.79 -5.15 9.37
C ALA A 79 0.51 -4.23 10.57
N GLU A 80 0.83 -2.95 10.40
CA GLU A 80 0.49 -1.87 11.33
C GLU A 80 -0.37 -0.85 10.57
N PHE A 81 -1.69 -1.10 10.52
CA PHE A 81 -2.64 -0.19 9.87
C PHE A 81 -3.19 0.81 10.88
N ILE A 82 -2.72 2.06 10.81
CA ILE A 82 -3.18 3.15 11.67
C ILE A 82 -4.13 4.03 10.88
N TYR A 83 -5.34 3.51 10.62
CA TYR A 83 -6.35 4.19 9.79
C TYR A 83 -7.45 4.80 10.67
N PRO A 84 -7.90 6.05 10.40
CA PRO A 84 -7.59 6.89 9.24
C PRO A 84 -6.40 7.85 9.40
N GLN A 85 -5.63 7.77 10.48
CA GLN A 85 -4.61 8.76 10.82
C GLN A 85 -3.42 8.75 9.85
N LEU A 86 -2.98 7.57 9.42
CA LEU A 86 -1.89 7.38 8.47
C LEU A 86 -2.47 6.85 7.15
N PHE A 87 -2.20 7.57 6.07
CA PHE A 87 -2.79 7.33 4.76
C PHE A 87 -1.84 7.72 3.63
N HIS A 88 -2.14 7.28 2.41
CA HIS A 88 -1.21 7.33 1.29
C HIS A 88 -1.24 8.65 0.52
N LYS A 89 -0.98 9.76 1.22
CA LYS A 89 -0.71 11.06 0.59
C LYS A 89 0.62 11.05 -0.16
N ARG A 90 0.79 11.95 -1.13
CA ARG A 90 2.08 12.18 -1.79
C ARG A 90 3.18 12.43 -0.75
N GLY A 91 4.30 11.73 -0.91
CA GLY A 91 5.42 11.73 0.03
C GLY A 91 5.33 10.69 1.16
N ALA A 92 4.20 9.98 1.32
CA ALA A 92 4.10 8.92 2.32
C ALA A 92 5.08 7.78 2.02
N LEU A 93 5.81 7.33 3.05
CA LEU A 93 6.71 6.18 3.02
C LEU A 93 5.95 4.95 3.53
N SER A 94 5.84 3.93 2.70
CA SER A 94 4.97 2.78 2.96
C SER A 94 5.67 1.47 2.63
N ALA A 95 5.25 0.38 3.29
CA ALA A 95 5.87 -0.93 3.12
C ALA A 95 5.21 -1.71 1.97
N ALA A 96 6.03 -2.35 1.14
CA ALA A 96 5.54 -3.24 0.08
C ALA A 96 5.11 -4.59 0.66
N ARG A 97 4.24 -5.33 -0.03
CA ARG A 97 3.86 -6.70 0.32
C ARG A 97 3.42 -7.47 -0.92
N THR A 98 3.37 -8.79 -0.79
CA THR A 98 2.69 -9.67 -1.76
C THR A 98 1.16 -9.57 -1.61
N GLY A 99 0.44 -9.96 -2.66
CA GLY A 99 -1.02 -9.90 -2.73
C GLY A 99 -1.71 -10.87 -1.76
N ASP A 100 -2.97 -10.55 -1.44
CA ASP A 100 -3.77 -11.19 -0.39
C ASP A 100 -3.98 -12.71 -0.60
N GLU A 101 -3.94 -13.19 -1.86
CA GLU A 101 -4.09 -14.62 -2.18
C GLU A 101 -2.97 -15.48 -1.56
N VAL A 102 -1.74 -14.93 -1.51
CA VAL A 102 -0.57 -15.58 -0.93
C VAL A 102 -0.31 -15.09 0.49
N ASN A 103 -0.71 -13.84 0.79
CA ASN A 103 -0.45 -13.16 2.06
C ASN A 103 -1.76 -12.58 2.64
N PRO A 104 -2.66 -13.46 3.15
CA PRO A 104 -3.96 -13.04 3.67
C PRO A 104 -3.86 -12.17 4.93
N GLU A 105 -2.79 -12.32 5.71
CA GLU A 105 -2.49 -11.49 6.88
C GLU A 105 -1.93 -10.11 6.52
N ARG A 106 -1.65 -9.89 5.22
CA ARG A 106 -1.11 -8.65 4.67
C ARG A 106 0.19 -8.20 5.34
N ALA A 107 1.00 -9.15 5.80
CA ALA A 107 2.30 -8.86 6.37
C ALA A 107 3.20 -8.15 5.35
N SER A 108 3.90 -7.12 5.78
CA SER A 108 4.81 -6.35 4.94
C SER A 108 6.08 -7.13 4.61
N SER A 109 6.68 -6.83 3.47
CA SER A 109 8.07 -7.18 3.16
C SER A 109 8.99 -6.70 4.28
N GLY A 110 10.01 -7.50 4.61
CA GLY A 110 10.97 -7.13 5.64
C GLY A 110 11.88 -5.95 5.26
N SER A 111 12.01 -5.59 3.97
CA SER A 111 12.88 -4.48 3.55
C SER A 111 12.34 -3.63 2.42
N GLN A 112 11.41 -4.14 1.59
CA GLN A 112 10.93 -3.37 0.45
C GLN A 112 9.93 -2.29 0.89
N PHE A 113 10.12 -1.09 0.35
CA PHE A 113 9.31 0.08 0.64
C PHE A 113 9.03 0.85 -0.64
N TYR A 114 8.04 1.74 -0.59
CA TYR A 114 7.78 2.71 -1.63
C TYR A 114 7.49 4.10 -1.06
N ILE A 115 7.81 5.12 -1.85
CA ILE A 115 7.40 6.50 -1.60
C ILE A 115 6.25 6.81 -2.55
N VAL A 116 5.13 7.23 -1.98
CA VAL A 116 3.92 7.56 -2.73
C VAL A 116 4.14 8.84 -3.52
N TRP A 117 3.80 8.83 -4.80
CA TRP A 117 3.63 10.05 -5.59
C TRP A 117 2.14 10.32 -5.82
N GLY A 118 1.43 9.38 -6.42
CA GLY A 118 0.01 9.46 -6.69
C GLY A 118 -0.40 10.61 -7.61
N LYS A 119 -1.71 10.80 -7.75
CA LYS A 119 -2.30 11.90 -8.51
C LYS A 119 -3.17 12.79 -7.63
N ILE A 120 -3.44 13.99 -8.12
CA ILE A 120 -4.43 14.90 -7.53
C ILE A 120 -5.82 14.46 -7.98
N TYR A 121 -6.76 14.39 -7.06
CA TYR A 121 -8.15 14.03 -7.31
C TYR A 121 -9.04 15.26 -7.27
N LYS A 122 -10.02 15.32 -8.17
CA LYS A 122 -11.13 16.26 -8.03
C LYS A 122 -12.06 15.79 -6.93
N SER A 123 -12.73 16.71 -6.24
CA SER A 123 -13.70 16.37 -5.18
C SER A 123 -14.82 15.43 -5.68
N ALA A 124 -15.19 15.52 -6.96
CA ALA A 124 -16.16 14.61 -7.57
C ALA A 124 -15.61 13.17 -7.71
N GLU A 125 -14.32 13.02 -8.03
CA GLU A 125 -13.66 11.71 -8.12
C GLU A 125 -13.57 11.07 -6.73
N LEU A 126 -13.23 11.85 -5.68
CA LEU A 126 -13.20 11.34 -4.31
C LEU A 126 -14.58 10.87 -3.84
N LYS A 127 -15.65 11.63 -4.11
CA LYS A 127 -17.03 11.20 -3.82
C LYS A 127 -17.40 9.91 -4.56
N GLN A 128 -16.92 9.72 -5.78
CA GLN A 128 -17.12 8.48 -6.51
C GLN A 128 -16.37 7.32 -5.86
N LEU A 129 -15.14 7.54 -5.39
CA LEU A 129 -14.39 6.54 -4.63
C LEU A 129 -15.09 6.17 -3.32
N GLU A 130 -15.61 7.13 -2.56
CA GLU A 130 -16.39 6.85 -1.34
C GLU A 130 -17.61 5.97 -1.65
N ARG A 131 -18.31 6.24 -2.76
CA ARG A 131 -19.42 5.40 -3.22
C ARG A 131 -18.95 3.98 -3.57
N GLN A 132 -17.81 3.84 -4.25
CA GLN A 132 -17.23 2.53 -4.57
C GLN A 132 -16.80 1.77 -3.32
N MET A 133 -16.19 2.45 -2.33
CA MET A 133 -15.85 1.87 -1.03
C MET A 133 -17.09 1.38 -0.29
N GLY A 134 -18.19 2.14 -0.33
CA GLY A 134 -19.47 1.71 0.24
C GLY A 134 -20.02 0.45 -0.43
N ILE A 135 -19.98 0.38 -1.76
CA ILE A 135 -20.38 -0.82 -2.51
C ILE A 135 -19.48 -2.02 -2.16
N GLN A 136 -18.17 -1.80 -2.05
CA GLN A 136 -17.23 -2.85 -1.69
C GLN A 136 -17.47 -3.35 -0.26
N GLN A 137 -17.73 -2.46 0.70
CA GLN A 137 -18.09 -2.83 2.07
C GLN A 137 -19.36 -3.69 2.10
N GLU A 138 -20.40 -3.31 1.35
CA GLU A 138 -21.63 -4.11 1.22
C GLU A 138 -21.32 -5.50 0.64
N GLN A 139 -20.49 -5.57 -0.40
CA GLN A 139 -20.07 -6.84 -1.02
C GLN A 139 -19.24 -7.70 -0.07
N ASP A 140 -18.36 -7.11 0.74
CA ASP A 140 -17.52 -7.82 1.71
C ASP A 140 -18.36 -8.40 2.85
N VAL A 141 -19.34 -7.64 3.36
CA VAL A 141 -20.32 -8.14 4.34
C VAL A 141 -21.11 -9.31 3.76
N PHE A 142 -21.59 -9.18 2.52
CA PHE A 142 -22.30 -10.26 1.84
C PHE A 142 -21.41 -11.50 1.66
N ASN A 143 -20.17 -11.33 1.20
CA ASN A 143 -19.21 -12.42 1.00
C ASN A 143 -18.89 -13.12 2.32
N GLN A 144 -18.76 -12.38 3.42
CA GLN A 144 -18.52 -12.95 4.75
C GLN A 144 -19.72 -13.76 5.22
N LEU A 145 -20.94 -13.25 5.06
CA LEU A 145 -22.17 -13.98 5.34
C LEU A 145 -22.27 -15.25 4.47
N ALA A 146 -22.00 -15.15 3.18
CA ALA A 146 -21.99 -16.31 2.27
C ALA A 146 -20.95 -17.37 2.68
N LYS A 147 -19.77 -16.97 3.18
CA LYS A 147 -18.77 -17.89 3.74
C LYS A 147 -19.28 -18.59 5.00
N GLN A 148 -20.01 -17.89 5.87
CA GLN A 148 -20.63 -18.49 7.06
C GLN A 148 -21.70 -19.53 6.70
N HIS A 149 -22.40 -19.32 5.59
CA HIS A 149 -23.41 -20.24 5.05
C HIS A 149 -22.86 -21.21 4.00
N HIS A 150 -21.53 -21.43 3.95
CA HIS A 150 -20.90 -22.23 2.90
C HIS A 150 -21.50 -23.64 2.77
N ASP A 151 -21.68 -24.36 3.89
CA ASP A 151 -22.18 -25.73 3.88
C ASP A 151 -23.65 -25.82 3.41
N GLU A 152 -24.47 -24.85 3.81
CA GLU A 152 -25.87 -24.73 3.37
C GLU A 152 -25.95 -24.49 1.86
N ILE A 153 -25.14 -23.55 1.35
CA ILE A 153 -25.02 -23.28 -0.09
C ILE A 153 -24.60 -24.53 -0.84
N MET A 154 -23.61 -25.27 -0.34
CA MET A 154 -23.10 -26.48 -0.99
C MET A 154 -24.14 -27.60 -0.99
N ASN A 155 -24.91 -27.77 0.09
CA ASN A 155 -25.99 -28.76 0.16
C ASN A 155 -27.12 -28.45 -0.82
N LEU A 156 -27.57 -27.19 -0.87
CA LEU A 156 -28.61 -26.76 -1.82
C LEU A 156 -28.16 -26.93 -3.29
N ARG A 157 -26.89 -26.62 -3.59
CA ARG A 157 -26.28 -26.86 -4.92
C ARG A 157 -26.25 -28.35 -5.27
N ARG A 158 -25.85 -29.22 -4.33
CA ARG A 158 -25.83 -30.68 -4.53
C ARG A 158 -27.22 -31.24 -4.82
N ASN A 159 -28.23 -30.72 -4.12
CA ASN A 159 -29.63 -31.12 -4.28
C ASN A 159 -30.31 -30.49 -5.51
N ARG A 160 -29.62 -29.62 -6.27
CA ARG A 160 -30.17 -28.83 -7.38
C ARG A 160 -31.41 -28.01 -6.96
N ASP A 161 -31.44 -27.58 -5.71
CA ASP A 161 -32.54 -26.80 -5.16
C ASP A 161 -32.36 -25.31 -5.51
N HIS A 162 -32.85 -24.94 -6.68
CA HIS A 162 -32.80 -23.56 -7.17
C HIS A 162 -33.63 -22.60 -6.32
N VAL A 163 -34.76 -23.05 -5.76
CA VAL A 163 -35.67 -22.23 -4.96
C VAL A 163 -35.05 -21.96 -3.59
N GLY A 164 -34.46 -22.97 -2.97
CA GLY A 164 -33.73 -22.83 -1.71
C GLY A 164 -32.52 -21.90 -1.85
N LEU A 165 -31.76 -22.01 -2.95
CA LEU A 165 -30.64 -21.09 -3.22
C LEU A 165 -31.08 -19.64 -3.37
N GLN A 166 -32.18 -19.39 -4.08
CA GLN A 166 -32.72 -18.05 -4.24
C GLN A 166 -33.22 -17.50 -2.90
N THR A 167 -33.93 -18.31 -2.13
CA THR A 167 -34.43 -17.92 -0.79
C THR A 167 -33.28 -17.56 0.16
N LEU A 168 -32.22 -18.37 0.17
CA LEU A 168 -31.02 -18.10 0.96
C LEU A 168 -30.33 -16.82 0.48
N GLN A 169 -30.21 -16.62 -0.83
CA GLN A 169 -29.65 -15.40 -1.39
C GLN A 169 -30.42 -14.14 -0.96
N ASP A 170 -31.75 -14.17 -1.06
CA ASP A 170 -32.60 -13.04 -0.65
C ASP A 170 -32.45 -12.73 0.84
N LYS A 171 -32.40 -13.77 1.68
CA LYS A 171 -32.13 -13.64 3.12
C LYS A 171 -30.77 -13.00 3.39
N LEU A 172 -29.70 -13.47 2.74
CA LEU A 172 -28.36 -12.91 2.89
C LEU A 172 -28.28 -11.45 2.44
N ILE A 173 -29.02 -11.07 1.39
CA ILE A 173 -29.13 -9.68 0.93
C ILE A 173 -29.81 -8.81 1.98
N GLU A 174 -30.91 -9.28 2.60
CA GLU A 174 -31.61 -8.54 3.65
C GLU A 174 -30.73 -8.36 4.90
N GLU A 175 -30.07 -9.43 5.35
CA GLU A 175 -29.11 -9.37 6.47
C GLU A 175 -27.94 -8.43 6.17
N THR A 176 -27.44 -8.43 4.93
CA THR A 176 -26.40 -7.49 4.48
C THR A 176 -26.87 -6.06 4.61
N LYS A 177 -28.08 -5.74 4.13
CA LYS A 177 -28.66 -4.39 4.24
C LYS A 177 -28.80 -3.93 5.68
N GLU A 178 -29.26 -4.80 6.58
CA GLU A 178 -29.39 -4.45 8.01
C GLU A 178 -28.03 -4.22 8.67
N LYS A 179 -27.03 -5.07 8.38
CA LYS A 179 -25.66 -4.86 8.86
C LYS A 179 -25.08 -3.55 8.34
N CYS A 180 -25.25 -3.26 7.05
CA CYS A 180 -24.73 -2.04 6.44
C CYS A 180 -25.45 -0.76 6.92
N LYS A 181 -26.73 -0.83 7.31
CA LYS A 181 -27.43 0.31 7.97
C LYS A 181 -26.83 0.64 9.34
N SER A 182 -26.42 -0.38 10.09
CA SER A 182 -25.82 -0.22 11.41
C SER A 182 -24.35 0.27 11.36
N GLN A 183 -23.68 0.09 10.22
CA GLN A 183 -22.31 0.54 10.00
C GLN A 183 -22.27 1.93 9.38
N ALA A 184 -21.32 2.76 9.82
CA ALA A 184 -21.05 4.02 9.15
C ALA A 184 -20.50 3.75 7.74
N LYS A 185 -20.94 4.55 6.77
CA LYS A 185 -20.41 4.48 5.41
C LYS A 185 -18.95 4.96 5.40
N PRO A 186 -18.07 4.33 4.60
CA PRO A 186 -16.70 4.78 4.47
C PRO A 186 -16.67 6.14 3.78
N THR A 187 -16.06 7.11 4.44
CA THR A 187 -15.87 8.48 3.94
C THR A 187 -14.46 8.92 4.27
N PHE A 188 -13.88 9.75 3.41
CA PHE A 188 -12.58 10.35 3.68
C PHE A 188 -12.69 11.40 4.78
N THR A 189 -11.69 11.47 5.66
CA THR A 189 -11.59 12.54 6.65
C THR A 189 -11.37 13.89 5.95
N PRO A 190 -11.62 15.04 6.63
CA PRO A 190 -11.29 16.35 6.07
C PRO A 190 -9.82 16.46 5.66
N GLU A 191 -8.91 15.92 6.47
CA GLU A 191 -7.47 15.90 6.19
C GLU A 191 -7.12 15.08 4.94
N GLN A 192 -7.71 13.88 4.79
CA GLN A 192 -7.53 13.07 3.58
C GLN A 192 -8.06 13.79 2.33
N ASN A 193 -9.24 14.40 2.43
CA ASN A 193 -9.81 15.15 1.32
C ASN A 193 -8.91 16.31 0.90
N GLU A 194 -8.41 17.10 1.86
CA GLU A 194 -7.48 18.19 1.58
C GLU A 194 -6.19 17.68 0.92
N ALA A 195 -5.55 16.66 1.50
CA ALA A 195 -4.32 16.09 0.97
C ALA A 195 -4.50 15.54 -0.46
N TYR A 196 -5.56 14.77 -0.73
CA TYR A 196 -5.79 14.16 -2.05
C TYR A 196 -6.23 15.17 -3.12
N THR A 197 -6.83 16.29 -2.75
CA THR A 197 -7.24 17.34 -3.70
C THR A 197 -6.16 18.38 -3.96
N THR A 198 -5.17 18.53 -3.08
CA THR A 198 -4.10 19.53 -3.20
C THR A 198 -2.76 18.92 -3.58
N LEU A 199 -2.27 17.98 -2.78
CA LEU A 199 -0.96 17.35 -2.96
C LEU A 199 -1.05 16.11 -3.84
N GLY A 200 -2.14 15.35 -3.70
CA GLY A 200 -2.37 14.06 -4.35
C GLY A 200 -1.97 12.86 -3.49
N GLY A 201 -2.16 11.67 -4.04
CA GLY A 201 -1.88 10.41 -3.34
C GLY A 201 -2.53 9.19 -3.98
N THR A 202 -2.66 8.12 -3.20
CA THR A 202 -3.18 6.81 -3.65
C THR A 202 -4.22 6.27 -2.67
N PRO A 203 -5.42 6.87 -2.59
CA PRO A 203 -6.46 6.50 -1.61
C PRO A 203 -6.85 5.02 -1.64
N PHE A 204 -6.72 4.35 -2.77
CA PHE A 204 -7.04 2.91 -2.91
C PHE A 204 -6.07 1.99 -2.17
N LEU A 205 -4.94 2.49 -1.66
CA LEU A 205 -4.01 1.74 -0.80
C LEU A 205 -4.32 1.93 0.70
N ASP A 206 -5.18 2.88 1.05
CA ASP A 206 -5.50 3.17 2.45
C ASP A 206 -6.09 1.96 3.17
N ASN A 207 -5.63 1.73 4.39
CA ASN A 207 -6.00 0.57 5.20
C ASN A 207 -5.67 -0.80 4.54
N GLN A 208 -4.81 -0.82 3.52
CA GLN A 208 -4.34 -2.04 2.84
C GLN A 208 -2.82 -2.25 2.96
N TYR A 209 -2.07 -1.18 3.19
CA TYR A 209 -0.61 -1.15 3.30
C TYR A 209 -0.19 -0.27 4.49
N THR A 210 0.90 -0.64 5.15
CA THR A 210 1.42 0.13 6.29
C THR A 210 2.17 1.36 5.80
N VAL A 211 1.68 2.52 6.17
CA VAL A 211 2.40 3.80 6.08
C VAL A 211 3.19 3.97 7.37
N PHE A 212 4.52 4.09 7.27
CA PHE A 212 5.41 4.14 8.45
C PHE A 212 6.31 5.38 8.51
N GLY A 213 6.15 6.30 7.56
CA GLY A 213 6.84 7.58 7.55
C GLY A 213 6.39 8.48 6.41
N GLU A 214 7.12 9.56 6.21
CA GLU A 214 6.93 10.49 5.09
C GLU A 214 8.22 11.21 4.71
N VAL A 215 8.25 11.74 3.50
CA VAL A 215 9.29 12.66 3.02
C VAL A 215 9.03 14.04 3.64
N GLU A 216 10.05 14.59 4.30
CA GLU A 216 10.07 15.98 4.80
C GLU A 216 10.82 16.92 3.84
N GLU A 217 11.89 16.45 3.20
CA GLU A 217 12.67 17.21 2.21
C GLU A 217 13.06 16.32 1.01
N GLY A 218 13.23 16.92 -0.17
CA GLY A 218 13.59 16.19 -1.39
C GLY A 218 12.40 15.60 -2.16
N LEU A 219 11.20 16.16 -2.00
CA LEU A 219 10.03 15.73 -2.79
C LEU A 219 10.21 16.02 -4.29
N ASP A 220 10.98 17.04 -4.66
CA ASP A 220 11.40 17.31 -6.03
C ASP A 220 12.30 16.19 -6.59
N ILE A 221 13.14 15.57 -5.76
CA ILE A 221 13.94 14.39 -6.13
C ILE A 221 13.04 13.20 -6.43
N VAL A 222 12.06 12.92 -5.55
CA VAL A 222 11.03 11.90 -5.79
C VAL A 222 10.29 12.18 -7.12
N GLY A 223 9.97 13.46 -7.37
CA GLY A 223 9.36 13.92 -8.61
C GLY A 223 10.23 13.70 -9.85
N ARG A 224 11.55 13.83 -9.75
CA ARG A 224 12.48 13.50 -10.84
C ARG A 224 12.51 11.99 -11.09
N ILE A 225 12.67 11.20 -10.03
CA ILE A 225 12.72 9.74 -10.12
C ILE A 225 11.45 9.19 -10.77
N GLN A 226 10.25 9.62 -10.33
CA GLN A 226 8.99 9.09 -10.86
C GLN A 226 8.73 9.44 -12.33
N ASN A 227 9.42 10.46 -12.87
CA ASN A 227 9.34 10.84 -14.28
C ASN A 227 10.46 10.24 -15.14
N CYS A 228 11.35 9.41 -14.59
CA CYS A 228 12.37 8.74 -15.39
C CYS A 228 11.74 7.76 -16.40
N GLN A 229 12.45 7.49 -17.49
CA GLN A 229 12.00 6.51 -18.47
C GLN A 229 12.11 5.10 -17.90
N THR A 230 11.03 4.32 -17.98
CA THR A 230 11.00 2.93 -17.51
C THR A 230 10.85 1.93 -18.66
N ASP A 231 11.27 0.70 -18.42
CA ASP A 231 11.01 -0.44 -19.30
C ASP A 231 9.59 -1.01 -19.10
N CYS A 232 9.27 -2.11 -19.78
CA CYS A 232 7.96 -2.75 -19.68
C CYS A 232 7.65 -3.40 -18.32
N ASN A 233 8.64 -3.51 -17.43
CA ASN A 233 8.49 -4.02 -16.07
C ASN A 233 8.47 -2.87 -15.04
N ASP A 234 8.28 -1.63 -15.50
CA ASP A 234 8.36 -0.41 -14.69
C ASP A 234 9.75 -0.18 -14.07
N ARG A 235 10.81 -0.85 -14.54
CA ARG A 235 12.17 -0.61 -14.05
C ARG A 235 12.76 0.61 -14.76
N PRO A 236 13.40 1.56 -14.05
CA PRO A 236 14.14 2.65 -14.69
C PRO A 236 15.15 2.16 -15.74
N SER A 237 15.16 2.80 -16.91
CA SER A 237 16.07 2.48 -18.02
C SER A 237 17.54 2.74 -17.65
N GLU A 238 17.74 3.80 -16.87
CA GLU A 238 18.97 4.05 -16.14
C GLU A 238 18.72 3.83 -14.65
N ASP A 239 19.60 3.07 -14.01
CA ASP A 239 19.42 2.62 -12.64
C ASP A 239 19.46 3.82 -11.67
N VAL A 240 18.39 4.01 -10.89
CA VAL A 240 18.36 4.98 -9.79
C VAL A 240 18.80 4.28 -8.51
N ARG A 241 20.01 4.60 -8.03
CA ARG A 241 20.65 3.88 -6.93
C ARG A 241 20.43 4.61 -5.60
N ILE A 242 20.14 3.84 -4.56
CA ILE A 242 20.26 4.26 -3.15
C ILE A 242 21.72 4.03 -2.76
N GLU A 243 22.47 5.10 -2.60
CA GLU A 243 23.89 5.06 -2.25
C GLU A 243 24.05 4.65 -0.78
N THR A 244 23.41 5.40 0.11
CA THR A 244 23.34 5.12 1.55
C THR A 244 22.02 5.58 2.15
N ILE A 245 21.65 5.02 3.30
CA ILE A 245 20.61 5.57 4.18
C ILE A 245 21.22 5.84 5.55
N GLU A 246 21.27 7.11 5.94
CA GLU A 246 21.95 7.58 7.15
C GLU A 246 20.94 8.13 8.16
N VAL A 247 21.16 7.86 9.44
CA VAL A 247 20.35 8.45 10.53
C VAL A 247 20.84 9.87 10.78
N LEU A 248 19.91 10.82 10.90
CA LEU A 248 20.18 12.23 11.17
C LEU A 248 20.14 12.57 12.67
#